data_AF-A0A7V9PE24-F1
#
_entry.id   AF-A0A7V9PE24-F1
#
_cell.length_a   1.000
_cell.length_b   1.000
_cell.length_c   1.000
_cell.angle_alpha   90.00
_cell.angle_beta   90.00
_cell.angle_gamma   90.00
#
_symmetry.space_group_name_H-M   'P 1'
#
loop_
_entity.id
_entity.type
_entity.pdbx_description
1 polymer ?
#
loop_
_entity_poly.entity_id
_entity_poly.type
_entity_poly.pdbx_seq_one_letter_code
_entity_poly.pdbx_strand_id
1 'polypeptide(L)'
;MDRKPPRRVRQERPLRFPFGKPTKLIRQVRFRVPSSSVVAPSLLDPVSLHQTAVSIQPVGSREIAAAALALEGAPAEEIVAWAAGRFGSGLALTASFQDCVLIDLAVGVVPDLSVVFLDTQYHFPETLAYVEHVRERYDLDLVVSRPRVGLDDRWRSDLDGCCAVRKIEPLDRALVGRSAWMSGLRRDEAPARAGTQVVARDERRGLVKVNPLATWSDDDVAHYAAERDLPVHPLLASGYRSIGCWPCTTPVAAGADPRAGRWAASEKTECGLHL
;
A
#
# COMPACT_ATOMS: atom_id res chain seq x y z
N MET A 1 60.92 -18.10 -12.52
CA MET A 1 59.49 -17.84 -12.78
C MET A 1 58.76 -17.93 -11.47
N ASP A 2 58.60 -16.77 -10.82
CA ASP A 2 58.12 -16.61 -9.45
C ASP A 2 56.63 -16.95 -9.30
N ARG A 3 56.32 -17.84 -8.35
CA ARG A 3 54.95 -18.07 -7.89
C ARG A 3 54.65 -17.13 -6.72
N LYS A 4 53.82 -16.12 -6.98
CA LYS A 4 53.29 -15.16 -5.99
C LYS A 4 52.35 -15.89 -5.01
N PRO A 5 52.41 -15.64 -3.69
CA PRO A 5 51.47 -16.24 -2.73
C PRO A 5 50.13 -15.47 -2.71
N PRO A 6 49.02 -16.10 -2.29
CA PRO A 6 47.70 -15.48 -2.31
C PRO A 6 47.55 -14.43 -1.21
N ARG A 7 46.88 -13.31 -1.55
CA ARG A 7 46.54 -12.22 -0.62
C ARG A 7 45.46 -12.68 0.36
N ARG A 8 45.70 -12.50 1.67
CA ARG A 8 44.69 -12.65 2.72
C ARG A 8 43.61 -11.58 2.58
N VAL A 9 42.35 -12.00 2.44
CA VAL A 9 41.17 -11.14 2.55
C VAL A 9 40.97 -10.83 4.04
N ARG A 10 40.93 -9.54 4.39
CA ARG A 10 40.53 -9.08 5.73
C ARG A 10 39.04 -9.33 5.88
N GLN A 11 38.65 -10.11 6.89
CA GLN A 11 37.25 -10.17 7.33
C GLN A 11 36.89 -8.82 7.96
N GLU A 12 35.96 -8.11 7.33
CA GLU A 12 35.33 -6.94 7.94
C GLU A 12 34.32 -7.39 8.99
N ARG A 13 34.38 -6.74 10.16
CA ARG A 13 33.48 -6.99 11.29
C ARG A 13 32.12 -6.34 11.01
N PRO A 14 30.98 -7.01 11.28
CA PRO A 14 29.70 -6.35 11.20
C PRO A 14 29.53 -5.33 12.34
N LEU A 15 29.14 -4.11 11.96
CA LEU A 15 28.71 -3.04 12.85
C LEU A 15 27.41 -3.49 13.56
N ARG A 16 27.46 -3.59 14.89
CA ARG A 16 26.30 -3.82 15.75
C ARG A 16 25.72 -2.47 16.16
N PHE A 17 24.44 -2.23 15.86
CA PHE A 17 23.64 -1.19 16.52
C PHE A 17 22.55 -1.83 17.40
N PRO A 18 22.20 -1.20 18.54
CA PRO A 18 21.43 -1.86 19.58
C PRO A 18 19.94 -1.53 19.43
N PHE A 19 19.12 -2.55 19.16
CA PHE A 19 17.68 -2.44 19.42
C PHE A 19 17.26 -3.57 20.36
N GLY A 20 16.92 -3.14 21.58
CA GLY A 20 16.45 -4.00 22.65
C GLY A 20 15.06 -4.56 22.34
N LYS A 21 14.87 -5.85 22.63
CA LYS A 21 13.58 -6.52 22.54
C LYS A 21 12.66 -6.06 23.68
N PRO A 22 11.41 -5.66 23.44
CA PRO A 22 10.47 -5.43 24.53
C PRO A 22 9.97 -6.77 25.08
N THR A 23 10.39 -7.08 26.30
CA THR A 23 9.80 -8.15 27.12
C THR A 23 8.66 -7.54 27.91
N LYS A 24 7.42 -8.04 27.78
CA LYS A 24 6.37 -7.74 28.76
C LYS A 24 5.76 -9.01 29.34
N LEU A 25 5.95 -9.07 30.65
CA LEU A 25 5.54 -10.04 31.64
C LEU A 25 4.01 -9.96 31.84
N ILE A 26 3.30 -11.06 31.60
CA ILE A 26 1.88 -11.19 31.93
C ILE A 26 1.76 -11.38 33.45
N ARG A 27 1.20 -10.39 34.16
CA ARG A 27 0.74 -10.56 35.55
C ARG A 27 -0.78 -10.73 35.56
N GLN A 28 -1.23 -11.89 36.03
CA GLN A 28 -2.63 -12.14 36.36
C GLN A 28 -3.04 -11.25 37.54
N VAL A 29 -4.05 -10.40 37.33
CA VAL A 29 -4.72 -9.67 38.42
C VAL A 29 -6.09 -10.30 38.62
N ARG A 30 -6.31 -10.86 39.81
CA ARG A 30 -7.61 -11.36 40.26
C ARG A 30 -8.51 -10.18 40.62
N PHE A 31 -9.65 -10.05 39.97
CA PHE A 31 -10.70 -9.11 40.38
C PHE A 31 -11.52 -9.70 41.52
N ARG A 32 -11.65 -8.93 42.61
CA ARG A 32 -12.56 -9.19 43.73
C ARG A 32 -13.69 -8.16 43.62
N VAL A 33 -14.93 -8.61 43.51
CA VAL A 33 -16.12 -7.77 43.42
C VAL A 33 -16.63 -7.50 44.85
N PRO A 34 -16.80 -6.25 45.30
CA PRO A 34 -17.67 -5.93 46.41
C PRO A 34 -19.03 -5.43 45.91
N SER A 35 -20.08 -5.83 46.62
CA SER A 35 -21.47 -5.51 46.40
C SER A 35 -21.84 -4.08 46.85
N SER A 36 -22.93 -3.59 46.25
CA SER A 36 -23.90 -2.60 46.75
C SER A 36 -23.46 -1.15 46.98
N SER A 37 -23.96 -0.24 46.15
CA SER A 37 -25.10 0.63 46.49
C SER A 37 -25.45 1.52 45.30
N VAL A 38 -26.70 1.49 44.86
CA VAL A 38 -27.21 2.32 43.76
C VAL A 38 -27.34 3.76 44.25
N VAL A 39 -26.63 4.69 43.60
CA VAL A 39 -26.84 6.14 43.73
C VAL A 39 -27.16 6.66 42.34
N ALA A 40 -28.31 7.30 42.20
CA ALA A 40 -28.78 7.86 40.92
C ALA A 40 -27.83 8.96 40.41
N PRO A 41 -27.49 9.01 39.12
CA PRO A 41 -26.62 10.05 38.58
C PRO A 41 -27.41 11.35 38.37
N SER A 42 -26.92 12.42 38.98
CA SER A 42 -27.29 13.79 38.62
C SER A 42 -26.80 14.10 37.20
N LEU A 43 -27.66 14.76 36.41
CA LEU A 43 -27.34 15.34 35.11
C LEU A 43 -26.12 16.27 35.23
N LEU A 44 -24.98 15.82 34.70
CA LEU A 44 -23.85 16.67 34.35
C LEU A 44 -23.79 16.73 32.82
N ASP A 45 -23.67 17.96 32.32
CA ASP A 45 -23.70 18.30 30.91
C ASP A 45 -22.71 17.49 30.07
N PRO A 46 -23.07 17.08 28.84
CA PRO A 46 -22.13 16.42 27.96
C PRO A 46 -21.01 17.39 27.58
N VAL A 47 -19.79 17.07 28.01
CA VAL A 47 -18.57 17.70 27.51
C VAL A 47 -18.56 17.51 25.99
N SER A 48 -18.75 18.62 25.29
CA SER A 48 -18.69 18.67 23.83
C SER A 48 -17.25 18.41 23.40
N LEU A 49 -16.98 17.17 22.99
CA LEU A 49 -15.77 16.83 22.24
C LEU A 49 -15.88 17.51 20.87
N HIS A 50 -15.42 18.76 20.80
CA HIS A 50 -15.13 19.39 19.53
C HIS A 50 -13.97 18.62 18.91
N GLN A 51 -14.29 17.64 18.07
CA GLN A 51 -13.37 17.15 17.06
C GLN A 51 -13.09 18.33 16.14
N THR A 52 -11.97 19.01 16.38
CA THR A 52 -11.51 20.08 15.49
C THR A 52 -11.20 19.42 14.15
N ALA A 53 -12.15 19.48 13.21
CA ALA A 53 -11.90 19.11 11.83
C ALA A 53 -10.76 19.99 11.34
N VAL A 54 -9.58 19.40 11.14
CA VAL A 54 -8.46 20.08 10.50
C VAL A 54 -8.93 20.44 9.10
N SER A 55 -9.22 21.72 8.87
CA SER A 55 -9.55 22.24 7.56
C SER A 55 -8.30 22.17 6.68
N ILE A 56 -8.16 21.08 5.93
CA ILE A 56 -7.07 20.92 4.98
C ILE A 56 -7.33 21.89 3.83
N GLN A 57 -6.53 22.96 3.76
CA GLN A 57 -6.60 23.91 2.66
C GLN A 57 -6.29 23.20 1.34
N PRO A 58 -7.05 23.48 0.26
CA PRO A 58 -6.82 22.86 -1.04
C PRO A 58 -5.39 23.13 -1.53
N VAL A 59 -4.68 22.07 -1.90
CA VAL A 59 -3.31 22.14 -2.42
C VAL A 59 -3.31 22.72 -3.83
N GLY A 60 -2.68 23.88 -4.01
CA GLY A 60 -2.55 24.52 -5.31
C GLY A 60 -1.53 23.84 -6.23
N SER A 61 -1.68 23.96 -7.55
CA SER A 61 -0.82 23.29 -8.53
C SER A 61 0.67 23.65 -8.41
N ARG A 62 0.99 24.85 -7.93
CA ARG A 62 2.38 25.27 -7.66
C ARG A 62 3.02 24.49 -6.51
N GLU A 63 2.26 24.21 -5.46
CA GLU A 63 2.72 23.43 -4.32
C GLU A 63 2.97 21.98 -4.74
N ILE A 64 2.07 21.39 -5.53
CA ILE A 64 2.24 20.03 -6.09
C ILE A 64 3.49 19.97 -6.96
N ALA A 65 3.68 20.92 -7.87
CA ALA A 65 4.86 20.95 -8.74
C ALA A 65 6.17 21.12 -7.95
N ALA A 66 6.18 21.97 -6.92
CA ALA A 66 7.33 22.15 -6.05
C ALA A 66 7.65 20.87 -5.26
N ALA A 67 6.63 20.20 -4.70
CA ALA A 67 6.79 18.93 -4.00
C ALA A 67 7.30 17.83 -4.93
N ALA A 68 6.74 17.72 -6.14
CA ALA A 68 7.17 16.75 -7.14
C ALA A 68 8.66 16.92 -7.48
N LEU A 69 9.13 18.17 -7.66
CA LEU A 69 10.53 18.44 -7.93
C LEU A 69 11.44 18.16 -6.72
N ALA A 70 11.04 18.60 -5.54
CA ALA A 70 11.84 18.46 -4.33
C ALA A 70 11.98 17.00 -3.87
N LEU A 71 10.96 16.17 -4.11
CA LEU A 71 10.89 14.79 -3.63
C LEU A 71 11.30 13.74 -4.68
N GLU A 72 11.57 14.15 -5.92
CA GLU A 72 11.85 13.23 -7.05
C GLU A 72 13.00 12.24 -6.76
N GLY A 73 14.03 12.67 -6.03
CA GLY A 73 15.16 11.84 -5.63
C GLY A 73 15.22 11.54 -4.13
N ALA A 74 14.16 11.83 -3.38
CA ALA A 74 14.12 11.60 -1.94
C ALA A 74 13.92 10.10 -1.62
N PRO A 75 14.41 9.62 -0.47
CA PRO A 75 14.03 8.31 0.05
C PRO A 75 12.52 8.16 0.16
N ALA A 76 12.00 6.96 -0.12
CA ALA A 76 10.55 6.72 -0.14
C ALA A 76 9.89 7.02 1.23
N GLU A 77 10.60 6.79 2.34
CA GLU A 77 10.18 7.13 3.69
C GLU A 77 9.98 8.63 3.88
N GLU A 78 10.82 9.47 3.26
CA GLU A 78 10.67 10.93 3.31
C GLU A 78 9.46 11.39 2.50
N ILE A 79 9.17 10.74 1.36
CA ILE A 79 7.99 11.02 0.56
C ILE A 79 6.71 10.66 1.35
N VAL A 80 6.71 9.52 2.05
CA VAL A 80 5.61 9.15 2.94
C VAL A 80 5.47 10.13 4.10
N ALA A 81 6.57 10.49 4.76
CA ALA A 81 6.55 11.43 5.88
C ALA A 81 6.02 12.81 5.46
N TRP A 82 6.40 13.29 4.27
CA TRP A 82 5.86 14.51 3.69
C TRP A 82 4.34 14.42 3.48
N ALA A 83 3.87 13.33 2.84
CA ALA A 83 2.45 13.14 2.59
C ALA A 83 1.65 13.07 3.90
N ALA A 84 2.16 12.32 4.88
CA ALA A 84 1.56 12.20 6.20
C ALA A 84 1.47 13.54 6.92
N GLY A 85 2.56 14.31 6.93
CA GLY A 85 2.60 15.63 7.54
C GLY A 85 1.67 16.64 6.86
N ARG A 86 1.51 16.55 5.53
CA ARG A 86 0.69 17.48 4.75
C ARG A 86 -0.80 17.18 4.79
N PHE A 87 -1.17 15.89 4.80
CA PHE A 87 -2.56 15.45 4.63
C PHE A 87 -3.15 14.82 5.88
N GLY A 88 -2.33 14.37 6.84
CA GLY A 88 -2.79 13.73 8.07
C GLY A 88 -3.82 12.63 7.81
N SER A 89 -4.93 12.67 8.54
CA SER A 89 -6.06 11.74 8.38
C SER A 89 -6.75 11.78 7.00
N GLY A 90 -6.49 12.83 6.20
CA GLY A 90 -6.97 12.96 4.83
C GLY A 90 -6.17 12.12 3.82
N LEU A 91 -5.08 11.46 4.26
CA LEU A 91 -4.30 10.52 3.44
C LEU A 91 -4.87 9.11 3.54
N ALA A 92 -4.96 8.41 2.40
CA ALA A 92 -5.23 6.98 2.35
C ALA A 92 -4.17 6.26 1.49
N LEU A 93 -3.75 5.07 1.89
CA LEU A 93 -2.93 4.20 1.06
C LEU A 93 -3.84 3.24 0.30
N THR A 94 -3.57 3.02 -0.98
CA THR A 94 -4.27 1.99 -1.78
C THR A 94 -3.32 0.84 -2.06
N ALA A 95 -3.78 -0.40 -1.84
CA ALA A 95 -2.98 -1.59 -2.02
C ALA A 95 -3.73 -2.63 -2.85
N SER A 96 -3.07 -3.17 -3.88
CA SER A 96 -3.54 -4.33 -4.66
C SER A 96 -3.21 -5.66 -3.98
N PHE A 97 -2.29 -5.64 -3.01
CA PHE A 97 -1.75 -6.80 -2.31
C PHE A 97 -1.04 -7.80 -3.24
N GLN A 98 -0.43 -7.36 -4.36
CA GLN A 98 0.55 -8.20 -5.06
C GLN A 98 1.85 -8.38 -4.26
N ASP A 99 2.17 -7.38 -3.43
CA ASP A 99 3.25 -7.32 -2.46
C ASP A 99 2.78 -6.46 -1.27
N CYS A 100 3.62 -6.30 -0.25
CA CYS A 100 3.34 -5.42 0.90
C CYS A 100 4.44 -4.36 1.14
N VAL A 101 5.27 -4.05 0.15
CA VAL A 101 6.43 -3.14 0.33
C VAL A 101 5.99 -1.74 0.73
N LEU A 102 5.05 -1.14 -0.01
CA LEU A 102 4.54 0.19 0.34
C LEU A 102 3.79 0.19 1.68
N ILE A 103 3.13 -0.92 2.03
CA ILE A 103 2.44 -1.06 3.32
C ILE A 103 3.45 -1.03 4.45
N ASP A 104 4.49 -1.88 4.42
CA ASP A 104 5.52 -1.90 5.45
C ASP A 104 6.15 -0.51 5.62
N LEU A 105 6.62 0.07 4.50
CA LEU A 105 7.26 1.37 4.49
C LEU A 105 6.35 2.44 5.10
N ALA A 106 5.07 2.46 4.69
CA ALA A 106 4.16 3.50 5.13
C ALA A 106 3.72 3.34 6.59
N VAL A 107 3.47 2.11 7.06
CA VAL A 107 3.14 1.81 8.47
C VAL A 107 4.34 2.09 9.39
N GLY A 108 5.57 1.89 8.91
CA GLY A 108 6.78 2.27 9.63
C GLY A 108 6.89 3.77 9.92
N VAL A 109 6.27 4.61 9.09
CA VAL A 109 6.23 6.07 9.25
C VAL A 109 4.94 6.54 9.92
N VAL A 110 3.81 5.93 9.58
CA VAL A 110 2.45 6.28 10.02
C VAL A 110 1.72 5.01 10.45
N PRO A 111 1.85 4.57 11.71
CA PRO A 111 1.30 3.29 12.16
C PRO A 111 -0.23 3.14 11.94
N ASP A 112 -0.99 4.22 12.13
CA ASP A 112 -2.45 4.23 12.02
C ASP A 112 -2.94 4.62 10.61
N LEU A 113 -2.13 4.40 9.57
CA LEU A 113 -2.48 4.76 8.20
C LEU A 113 -3.62 3.88 7.68
N SER A 114 -4.69 4.52 7.19
CA SER A 114 -5.81 3.82 6.56
C SER A 114 -5.38 3.20 5.23
N VAL A 115 -5.53 1.88 5.10
CA VAL A 115 -5.20 1.12 3.89
C VAL A 115 -6.49 0.67 3.20
N VAL A 116 -6.65 1.05 1.94
CA VAL A 116 -7.80 0.69 1.10
C VAL A 116 -7.44 -0.50 0.22
N PHE A 117 -8.19 -1.59 0.37
CA PHE A 117 -8.19 -2.74 -0.53
C PHE A 117 -9.45 -2.76 -1.39
N LEU A 118 -9.27 -2.94 -2.70
CA LEU A 118 -10.38 -3.12 -3.64
C LEU A 118 -10.65 -4.61 -3.82
N ASP A 119 -11.61 -5.15 -3.09
CA ASP A 119 -12.07 -6.52 -3.27
C ASP A 119 -13.00 -6.58 -4.48
N THR A 120 -12.41 -6.91 -5.64
CA THR A 120 -13.13 -6.98 -6.92
C THR A 120 -14.12 -8.14 -7.00
N GLN A 121 -14.13 -9.03 -6.00
CA GLN A 121 -14.77 -10.36 -5.97
C GLN A 121 -14.20 -11.36 -7.00
N TYR A 122 -13.14 -10.97 -7.72
CA TYR A 122 -12.43 -11.79 -8.70
C TYR A 122 -10.95 -11.93 -8.39
N HIS A 123 -10.55 -11.77 -7.13
CA HIS A 123 -9.20 -12.10 -6.72
C HIS A 123 -8.97 -13.61 -6.70
N PHE A 124 -7.72 -14.02 -6.78
CA PHE A 124 -7.34 -15.39 -6.44
C PHE A 124 -7.61 -15.64 -4.95
N PRO A 125 -8.03 -16.86 -4.55
CA PRO A 125 -8.10 -17.23 -3.13
C PRO A 125 -6.78 -16.97 -2.39
N GLU A 126 -5.65 -17.20 -3.06
CA GLU A 126 -4.30 -16.93 -2.59
C GLU A 126 -4.07 -15.45 -2.25
N THR A 127 -4.59 -14.54 -3.07
CA THR A 127 -4.51 -13.10 -2.81
C THR A 127 -5.34 -12.71 -1.59
N LEU A 128 -6.54 -13.28 -1.44
CA LEU A 128 -7.36 -13.01 -0.25
C LEU A 128 -6.71 -13.55 1.04
N ALA A 129 -6.10 -14.73 0.99
CA ALA A 129 -5.33 -15.25 2.11
C ALA A 129 -4.11 -14.38 2.44
N TYR A 130 -3.41 -13.89 1.41
CA TYR A 130 -2.28 -12.98 1.57
C TYR A 130 -2.69 -11.62 2.17
N VAL A 131 -3.86 -11.08 1.78
CA VAL A 131 -4.43 -9.86 2.38
C VAL A 131 -4.60 -10.02 3.89
N GLU A 132 -5.24 -11.09 4.35
CA GLU A 132 -5.44 -11.30 5.80
C GLU A 132 -4.11 -11.54 6.53
N HIS A 133 -3.16 -12.27 5.92
CA HIS A 133 -1.82 -12.44 6.52
C HIS A 133 -1.08 -11.11 6.71
N VAL A 134 -1.10 -10.23 5.71
CA VAL A 134 -0.49 -8.89 5.79
C VAL A 134 -1.25 -8.01 6.78
N ARG A 135 -2.59 -8.07 6.79
CA ARG A 135 -3.43 -7.34 7.74
C ARG A 135 -3.09 -7.71 9.19
N GLU A 136 -2.98 -9.00 9.49
CA GLU A 136 -2.62 -9.49 10.82
C GLU A 136 -1.19 -9.10 11.21
N ARG A 137 -0.24 -9.18 10.28
CA ARG A 137 1.18 -8.83 10.54
C ARG A 137 1.34 -7.37 11.00
N TYR A 138 0.59 -6.45 10.41
CA TYR A 138 0.74 -5.01 10.64
C TYR A 138 -0.40 -4.38 11.47
N ASP A 139 -1.39 -5.17 11.91
CA ASP A 139 -2.62 -4.69 12.56
C ASP A 139 -3.30 -3.55 11.76
N LEU A 140 -3.46 -3.76 10.45
CA LEU A 140 -3.88 -2.70 9.54
C LEU A 140 -5.30 -2.20 9.81
N ASP A 141 -5.49 -0.87 9.76
CA ASP A 141 -6.77 -0.24 9.47
C ASP A 141 -7.14 -0.49 7.99
N LEU A 142 -7.60 -1.72 7.71
CA LEU A 142 -7.92 -2.18 6.36
C LEU A 142 -9.38 -1.89 5.99
N VAL A 143 -9.57 -0.91 5.13
CA VAL A 143 -10.85 -0.59 4.49
C VAL A 143 -11.02 -1.46 3.24
N VAL A 144 -11.90 -2.46 3.33
CA VAL A 144 -12.24 -3.32 2.18
C VAL A 144 -13.41 -2.72 1.40
N SER A 145 -13.13 -2.17 0.23
CA SER A 145 -14.14 -1.61 -0.67
C SER A 145 -14.56 -2.63 -1.74
N ARG A 146 -15.84 -2.99 -1.75
CA ARG A 146 -16.43 -3.95 -2.70
C ARG A 146 -17.30 -3.27 -3.76
N PRO A 147 -17.43 -3.86 -4.96
CA PRO A 147 -18.42 -3.44 -5.94
C PRO A 147 -19.84 -3.54 -5.39
N ARG A 148 -20.71 -2.65 -5.88
CA ARG A 148 -22.16 -2.72 -5.62
C ARG A 148 -22.88 -3.71 -6.54
N VAL A 149 -22.23 -4.13 -7.62
CA VAL A 149 -22.76 -5.13 -8.56
C VAL A 149 -22.53 -6.55 -8.03
N GLY A 150 -23.47 -7.45 -8.32
CA GLY A 150 -23.28 -8.90 -8.11
C GLY A 150 -22.28 -9.49 -9.10
N LEU A 151 -21.95 -10.78 -8.97
CA LEU A 151 -21.06 -11.48 -9.90
C LEU A 151 -21.64 -11.52 -11.32
N ASP A 152 -20.79 -11.29 -12.31
CA ASP A 152 -21.08 -11.25 -13.75
C ASP A 152 -19.87 -11.57 -14.62
N ASP A 153 -20.09 -11.88 -15.89
CA ASP A 153 -19.02 -12.26 -16.82
C ASP A 153 -18.53 -11.12 -17.72
N ARG A 154 -18.67 -9.84 -17.31
CA ARG A 154 -18.19 -8.69 -18.12
C ARG A 154 -16.72 -8.80 -18.45
N TRP A 155 -15.91 -9.44 -17.60
CA TRP A 155 -14.48 -9.69 -17.87
C TRP A 155 -14.20 -10.47 -19.17
N ARG A 156 -15.20 -11.17 -19.74
CA ARG A 156 -15.05 -11.89 -21.02
C ARG A 156 -15.20 -10.99 -22.26
N SER A 157 -16.06 -9.98 -22.19
CA SER A 157 -16.48 -9.20 -23.36
C SER A 157 -16.31 -7.69 -23.23
N ASP A 158 -16.19 -7.18 -22.00
CA ASP A 158 -16.10 -5.77 -21.65
C ASP A 158 -15.17 -5.59 -20.43
N LEU A 159 -13.86 -5.66 -20.69
CA LEU A 159 -12.83 -5.53 -19.66
C LEU A 159 -12.82 -4.16 -19.00
N ASP A 160 -13.15 -3.11 -19.76
CA ASP A 160 -13.16 -1.73 -19.27
C ASP A 160 -14.37 -1.48 -18.36
N GLY A 161 -15.58 -1.87 -18.78
CA GLY A 161 -16.78 -1.80 -17.95
C GLY A 161 -16.66 -2.68 -16.70
N CYS A 162 -16.03 -3.86 -16.82
CA CYS A 162 -15.70 -4.69 -15.67
C CYS A 162 -14.78 -3.96 -14.67
N CYS A 163 -13.68 -3.35 -15.15
CA CYS A 163 -12.79 -2.57 -14.28
C CYS A 163 -13.48 -1.31 -13.72
N ALA A 164 -14.35 -0.66 -14.49
CA ALA A 164 -15.06 0.54 -14.06
C ALA A 164 -15.92 0.26 -12.82
N VAL A 165 -16.75 -0.77 -12.85
CA VAL A 165 -17.67 -1.08 -11.74
C VAL A 165 -17.04 -1.85 -10.59
N ARG A 166 -15.91 -2.53 -10.81
CA ARG A 166 -15.23 -3.36 -9.78
C ARG A 166 -13.98 -2.74 -9.18
N LYS A 167 -13.39 -1.74 -9.82
CA LYS A 167 -12.16 -1.09 -9.36
C LYS A 167 -12.30 0.42 -9.27
N ILE A 168 -12.76 1.07 -10.33
CA ILE A 168 -12.81 2.54 -10.39
C ILE A 168 -13.88 3.07 -9.43
N GLU A 169 -15.15 2.67 -9.57
CA GLU A 169 -16.22 3.11 -8.68
C GLU A 169 -15.95 2.78 -7.20
N PRO A 170 -15.51 1.55 -6.84
CA PRO A 170 -15.24 1.24 -5.44
C PRO A 170 -14.07 2.04 -4.86
N LEU A 171 -13.08 2.40 -5.68
CA LEU A 171 -11.98 3.27 -5.24
C LEU A 171 -12.48 4.70 -5.04
N ASP A 172 -13.20 5.26 -6.02
CA ASP A 172 -13.72 6.63 -5.95
C ASP A 172 -14.59 6.80 -4.70
N ARG A 173 -15.42 5.81 -4.40
CA ARG A 173 -16.23 5.76 -3.18
C ARG A 173 -15.38 5.67 -1.91
N ALA A 174 -14.31 4.87 -1.89
CA ALA A 174 -13.43 4.72 -0.74
C ALA A 174 -12.58 5.98 -0.45
N LEU A 175 -12.36 6.82 -1.48
CA LEU A 175 -11.61 8.06 -1.37
C LEU A 175 -12.48 9.30 -1.10
N VAL A 176 -13.80 9.15 -0.98
CA VAL A 176 -14.68 10.27 -0.59
C VAL A 176 -14.23 10.87 0.74
N GLY A 177 -14.06 12.19 0.78
CA GLY A 177 -13.61 12.92 1.97
C GLY A 177 -12.10 12.89 2.22
N ARG A 178 -11.31 12.18 1.39
CA ARG A 178 -9.85 12.23 1.42
C ARG A 178 -9.33 13.47 0.69
N SER A 179 -8.10 13.85 0.98
CA SER A 179 -7.38 14.94 0.28
C SER A 179 -6.23 14.41 -0.57
N ALA A 180 -5.70 13.25 -0.22
CA ALA A 180 -4.64 12.59 -0.97
C ALA A 180 -4.73 11.07 -0.88
N TRP A 181 -4.11 10.40 -1.85
CA TRP A 181 -3.96 8.95 -1.84
C TRP A 181 -2.57 8.51 -2.28
N MET A 182 -2.08 7.43 -1.67
CA MET A 182 -0.82 6.79 -2.00
C MET A 182 -1.04 5.51 -2.81
N SER A 183 -0.15 5.24 -3.77
CA SER A 183 -0.12 3.99 -4.52
C SER A 183 1.29 3.49 -4.77
N GLY A 184 1.47 2.17 -4.86
CA GLY A 184 2.76 1.52 -5.13
C GLY A 184 3.18 1.55 -6.60
N LEU A 185 2.67 2.50 -7.38
CA LEU A 185 2.92 2.61 -8.81
C LEU A 185 4.39 2.96 -9.07
N ARG A 186 5.07 2.18 -9.92
CA ARG A 186 6.47 2.42 -10.30
C ARG A 186 6.63 2.62 -11.81
N ARG A 187 7.64 3.37 -12.19
CA ARG A 187 7.99 3.62 -13.60
C ARG A 187 8.44 2.36 -14.32
N ASP A 188 9.12 1.48 -13.60
CA ASP A 188 9.71 0.24 -14.11
C ASP A 188 8.66 -0.84 -14.45
N GLU A 189 7.43 -0.71 -13.93
CA GLU A 189 6.40 -1.74 -14.12
C GLU A 189 5.87 -1.81 -15.56
N ALA A 190 5.83 -0.69 -16.30
CA ALA A 190 5.31 -0.66 -17.67
C ALA A 190 5.72 0.62 -18.41
N PRO A 191 5.86 0.59 -19.75
CA PRO A 191 6.13 1.79 -20.55
C PRO A 191 5.12 2.93 -20.31
N ALA A 192 3.83 2.60 -20.14
CA ALA A 192 2.78 3.58 -19.84
C ALA A 192 2.95 4.29 -18.48
N ARG A 193 3.79 3.75 -17.59
CA ARG A 193 4.06 4.29 -16.24
C ARG A 193 5.35 5.08 -16.15
N ALA A 194 6.17 5.13 -17.20
CA ALA A 194 7.49 5.78 -17.19
C ALA A 194 7.45 7.25 -16.76
N GLY A 195 6.34 7.96 -16.99
CA GLY A 195 6.11 9.35 -16.58
C GLY A 195 5.54 9.53 -15.17
N THR A 196 5.40 8.48 -14.36
CA THR A 196 4.79 8.57 -13.02
C THR A 196 5.57 9.52 -12.13
N GLN A 197 4.94 10.61 -11.69
CA GLN A 197 5.54 11.56 -10.74
C GLN A 197 5.42 11.04 -9.30
N VAL A 198 6.40 11.35 -8.45
CA VAL A 198 6.35 11.04 -7.01
C VAL A 198 5.20 11.75 -6.30
N VAL A 199 4.83 12.94 -6.77
CA VAL A 199 3.65 13.70 -6.32
C VAL A 199 2.98 14.29 -7.57
N ALA A 200 1.67 14.10 -7.71
CA ALA A 200 0.90 14.60 -8.84
C ALA A 200 -0.52 14.99 -8.41
N ARG A 201 -1.21 15.76 -9.24
CA ARG A 201 -2.66 15.95 -9.11
C ARG A 201 -3.37 14.81 -9.83
N ASP A 202 -4.29 14.14 -9.13
CA ASP A 202 -5.30 13.28 -9.76
C ASP A 202 -6.47 14.19 -10.16
N GLU A 203 -6.44 14.69 -11.40
CA GLU A 203 -7.46 15.61 -11.90
C GLU A 203 -8.86 14.98 -11.92
N ARG A 204 -8.93 13.66 -12.16
CA ARG A 204 -10.21 12.93 -12.17
C ARG A 204 -10.90 12.97 -10.82
N ARG A 205 -10.13 12.85 -9.73
CA ARG A 205 -10.67 12.83 -8.36
C ARG A 205 -10.55 14.16 -7.63
N GLY A 206 -9.81 15.12 -8.18
CA GLY A 206 -9.46 16.35 -7.49
C GLY A 206 -8.52 16.15 -6.29
N LEU A 207 -7.85 14.99 -6.18
CA LEU A 207 -6.98 14.62 -5.06
C LEU A 207 -5.50 14.82 -5.40
N VAL A 208 -4.64 14.83 -4.38
CA VAL A 208 -3.20 14.64 -4.60
C VAL A 208 -2.89 13.15 -4.62
N LYS A 209 -2.16 12.70 -5.64
CA LYS A 209 -1.66 11.33 -5.73
C LYS A 209 -0.17 11.32 -5.39
N VAL A 210 0.24 10.42 -4.51
CA VAL A 210 1.62 10.26 -4.07
C VAL A 210 2.09 8.84 -4.42
N ASN A 211 3.25 8.72 -5.04
CA ASN A 211 3.83 7.45 -5.47
C ASN A 211 5.26 7.34 -4.90
N PRO A 212 5.41 6.96 -3.62
CA PRO A 212 6.73 6.93 -2.97
C PRO A 212 7.75 6.00 -3.64
N LEU A 213 7.26 4.96 -4.32
CA LEU A 213 8.08 3.98 -5.01
C LEU A 213 8.26 4.28 -6.50
N ALA A 214 7.88 5.47 -6.99
CA ALA A 214 7.85 5.77 -8.43
C ALA A 214 9.20 5.50 -9.12
N THR A 215 10.30 5.77 -8.43
CA THR A 215 11.68 5.62 -8.92
C THR A 215 12.30 4.26 -8.64
N TRP A 216 11.64 3.39 -7.86
CA TRP A 216 12.18 2.08 -7.52
C TRP A 216 12.08 1.14 -8.71
N SER A 217 13.16 0.38 -8.93
CA SER A 217 13.21 -0.76 -9.84
C SER A 217 12.60 -2.01 -9.19
N ASP A 218 12.41 -3.06 -9.99
CA ASP A 218 12.07 -4.39 -9.47
C ASP A 218 13.13 -4.92 -8.49
N ASP A 219 14.41 -4.62 -8.72
CA ASP A 219 15.52 -5.04 -7.84
C ASP A 219 15.47 -4.32 -6.49
N ASP A 220 15.13 -3.02 -6.46
CA ASP A 220 14.97 -2.25 -5.22
C ASP A 220 13.83 -2.83 -4.36
N VAL A 221 12.69 -3.15 -4.99
CA VAL A 221 11.54 -3.78 -4.33
C VAL A 221 11.92 -5.16 -3.79
N ALA A 222 12.60 -5.98 -4.59
CA ALA A 222 13.03 -7.32 -4.18
C ALA A 222 14.04 -7.27 -3.03
N HIS A 223 15.00 -6.35 -3.10
CA HIS A 223 16.00 -6.15 -2.07
C HIS A 223 15.36 -5.71 -0.75
N TYR A 224 14.52 -4.68 -0.78
CA TYR A 224 13.79 -4.22 0.40
C TYR A 224 12.93 -5.32 1.02
N ALA A 225 12.21 -6.08 0.19
CA ALA A 225 11.37 -7.17 0.66
C ALA A 225 12.18 -8.27 1.35
N ALA A 226 13.35 -8.62 0.81
CA ALA A 226 14.23 -9.62 1.38
C ALA A 226 14.89 -9.14 2.68
N GLU A 227 15.38 -7.90 2.73
CA GLU A 227 16.04 -7.35 3.92
C GLU A 227 15.10 -7.28 5.13
N ARG A 228 13.80 -7.07 4.90
CA ARG A 228 12.79 -6.93 5.95
C ARG A 228 11.97 -8.20 6.23
N ASP A 229 12.33 -9.30 5.58
CA ASP A 229 11.63 -10.58 5.69
C ASP A 229 10.11 -10.39 5.49
N LEU A 230 9.76 -9.72 4.38
CA LEU A 230 8.38 -9.44 4.04
C LEU A 230 7.68 -10.73 3.57
N PRO A 231 6.39 -10.90 3.90
CA PRO A 231 5.59 -11.95 3.30
C PRO A 231 5.66 -11.89 1.77
N VAL A 232 5.90 -13.05 1.14
CA VAL A 232 5.93 -13.19 -0.31
C VAL A 232 4.59 -13.73 -0.79
N HIS A 233 4.01 -13.10 -1.81
CA HIS A 233 2.73 -13.56 -2.37
C HIS A 233 2.90 -14.97 -2.97
N PRO A 234 2.09 -15.98 -2.56
CA PRO A 234 2.31 -17.38 -2.93
C PRO A 234 2.29 -17.65 -4.44
N LEU A 235 1.48 -16.92 -5.21
CA LEU A 235 1.44 -17.05 -6.67
C LEU A 235 2.75 -16.68 -7.39
N LEU A 236 3.67 -15.95 -6.74
CA LEU A 236 4.98 -15.65 -7.33
C LEU A 236 5.77 -16.94 -7.61
N ALA A 237 5.67 -17.94 -6.73
CA ALA A 237 6.30 -19.25 -6.90
C ALA A 237 5.70 -20.05 -8.07
N SER A 238 4.47 -19.72 -8.46
CA SER A 238 3.74 -20.33 -9.59
C SER A 238 3.92 -19.55 -10.90
N GLY A 239 4.85 -18.58 -10.96
CA GLY A 239 5.17 -17.83 -12.18
C GLY A 239 4.28 -16.60 -12.44
N TYR A 240 3.43 -16.20 -11.49
CA TYR A 240 2.63 -14.97 -11.62
C TYR A 240 3.45 -13.74 -11.22
N ARG A 241 4.01 -13.04 -12.20
CA ARG A 241 4.92 -11.90 -11.96
C ARG A 241 4.24 -10.53 -11.84
N SER A 242 2.99 -10.42 -12.28
CA SER A 242 2.10 -9.28 -12.00
C SER A 242 0.72 -9.82 -11.65
N ILE A 243 0.22 -9.53 -10.46
CA ILE A 243 -0.98 -10.19 -9.92
C ILE A 243 -2.17 -9.21 -9.93
N GLY A 244 -3.31 -9.68 -10.42
CA GLY A 244 -4.56 -8.96 -10.43
C GLY A 244 -5.75 -9.90 -10.22
N CYS A 245 -6.87 -9.62 -10.89
CA CYS A 245 -8.03 -10.51 -10.86
C CYS A 245 -7.70 -11.84 -11.56
N TRP A 246 -8.20 -12.96 -11.04
CA TRP A 246 -7.99 -14.30 -11.59
C TRP A 246 -8.33 -14.46 -13.08
N PRO A 247 -9.41 -13.87 -13.64
CA PRO A 247 -9.73 -14.10 -15.04
C PRO A 247 -8.84 -13.31 -16.00
N CYS A 248 -8.04 -12.36 -15.50
CA CYS A 248 -7.24 -11.43 -16.31
C CYS A 248 -5.75 -11.51 -16.00
N THR A 249 -5.31 -12.59 -15.35
CA THR A 249 -3.93 -12.78 -14.91
C THR A 249 -3.49 -14.21 -15.19
N THR A 250 -2.41 -14.38 -15.94
CA THR A 250 -1.77 -15.67 -16.22
C THR A 250 -0.31 -15.67 -15.78
N PRO A 251 0.30 -16.85 -15.51
CA PRO A 251 1.74 -16.92 -15.29
C PRO A 251 2.50 -16.56 -16.57
N VAL A 252 3.77 -16.17 -16.41
CA VAL A 252 4.68 -15.87 -17.52
C VAL A 252 5.92 -16.74 -17.43
N ALA A 253 6.58 -16.95 -18.58
CA ALA A 253 7.86 -17.66 -18.62
C ALA A 253 8.97 -16.85 -17.93
N ALA A 254 10.01 -17.54 -17.45
CA ALA A 254 11.18 -16.87 -16.89
C ALA A 254 11.83 -15.94 -17.93
N GLY A 255 12.14 -14.71 -17.53
CA GLY A 255 12.73 -13.68 -18.41
C GLY A 255 11.72 -12.97 -19.34
N ALA A 256 10.45 -13.36 -19.35
CA ALA A 256 9.41 -12.60 -20.03
C ALA A 256 9.07 -11.32 -19.24
N ASP A 257 8.46 -10.35 -19.93
CA ASP A 257 7.88 -9.16 -19.29
C ASP A 257 6.93 -9.60 -18.14
N PRO A 258 7.16 -9.14 -16.88
CA PRO A 258 6.32 -9.44 -15.73
C PRO A 258 4.82 -9.19 -15.93
N ARG A 259 4.47 -8.20 -16.77
CA ARG A 259 3.10 -7.81 -17.06
C ARG A 259 2.50 -8.49 -18.28
N ALA A 260 3.25 -9.28 -19.05
CA ALA A 260 2.72 -10.00 -20.22
C ALA A 260 1.57 -10.96 -19.85
N GLY A 261 1.47 -11.38 -18.58
CA GLY A 261 0.35 -12.18 -18.08
C GLY A 261 -0.94 -11.39 -17.82
N ARG A 262 -0.92 -10.06 -17.96
CA ARG A 262 -2.09 -9.19 -17.71
C ARG A 262 -2.82 -8.96 -19.02
N TRP A 263 -4.10 -9.34 -19.07
CA TRP A 263 -4.94 -9.20 -20.27
C TRP A 263 -4.29 -9.77 -21.55
N ALA A 264 -3.57 -10.89 -21.45
CA ALA A 264 -2.74 -11.46 -22.52
C ALA A 264 -3.46 -11.71 -23.86
N ALA A 265 -4.80 -11.77 -23.86
CA ALA A 265 -5.64 -11.95 -25.05
C ALA A 265 -6.37 -10.67 -25.50
N SER A 266 -5.88 -9.49 -25.12
CA SER A 266 -6.50 -8.18 -25.38
C SER A 266 -5.44 -7.09 -25.62
N GLU A 267 -5.84 -5.98 -26.24
CA GLU A 267 -5.00 -4.78 -26.42
C GLU A 267 -4.90 -3.91 -25.14
N LYS A 268 -5.60 -4.29 -24.07
CA LYS A 268 -5.64 -3.53 -22.82
C LYS A 268 -4.30 -3.57 -22.10
N THR A 269 -3.73 -2.40 -21.81
CA THR A 269 -2.44 -2.25 -21.11
C THR A 269 -2.56 -1.80 -19.66
N GLU A 270 -3.63 -1.06 -19.32
CA GLU A 270 -3.87 -0.51 -17.99
C GLU A 270 -5.32 -0.69 -17.53
N CYS A 271 -5.52 -0.79 -16.21
CA CYS A 271 -6.84 -1.05 -15.63
C CYS A 271 -7.74 0.19 -15.45
N GLY A 272 -7.20 1.40 -15.66
CA GLY A 272 -7.93 2.67 -15.49
C GLY A 272 -7.91 3.28 -14.08
N LEU A 273 -7.30 2.61 -13.09
CA LEU A 273 -7.17 3.17 -11.73
C LEU A 273 -6.27 4.41 -11.67
N HIS A 274 -5.26 4.45 -12.54
CA HIS A 274 -4.19 5.45 -12.54
C HIS A 274 -4.19 6.36 -13.76
N LEU A 275 -5.22 6.26 -14.61
CA LEU A 275 -5.41 7.07 -15.81
C LEU A 275 -6.22 8.34 -15.52
#